data_AF-A0A7C3TT97-F1
#
_entry.id   AF-A0A7C3TT97-F1
#
_cell.length_a   1.000
_cell.length_b   1.000
_cell.length_c   1.000
_cell.angle_alpha   90.00
_cell.angle_beta   90.00
_cell.angle_gamma   90.00
#
_symmetry.space_group_name_H-M   'P 1'
#
loop_
_entity.id
_entity.type
_entity.pdbx_description
1 polymer ?
#
loop_
_entity_poly.entity_id
_entity_poly.type
_entity_poly.pdbx_seq_one_letter_code
_entity_poly.pdbx_strand_id
1 'polypeptide(L)'
;MVPRARKVLLLADRGFGWKKPARACRRQGFGCIVHIEPKVQMRVDGFQGNLADCTVHKDISSPLKDVDHRQKDGVQQNTVVQWLRNLPNHRGSCWFLMTSLEAGRQRSAIGTA
;
A
#
# COMPACT_ATOMS: atom_id res chain seq x y z
N MET A 1 22.98 -2.61 12.58
CA MET A 1 22.64 -3.85 11.86
C MET A 1 21.55 -4.57 12.64
N VAL A 2 20.47 -5.02 12.00
CA VAL A 2 19.39 -5.73 12.72
C VAL A 2 19.66 -7.24 12.71
N PRO A 3 19.57 -7.96 13.83
CA PRO A 3 19.77 -9.41 13.86
C PRO A 3 18.77 -10.14 12.97
N ARG A 4 19.24 -11.14 12.19
CA ARG A 4 18.41 -11.90 11.22
C ARG A 4 17.21 -12.63 11.86
N ALA A 5 17.29 -12.99 13.14
CA ALA A 5 16.21 -13.64 13.86
C ALA A 5 15.01 -12.71 14.16
N ARG A 6 15.15 -11.41 13.94
CA ARG A 6 14.09 -10.43 14.21
C ARG A 6 13.27 -10.16 12.95
N LYS A 7 11.96 -10.28 13.08
CA LYS A 7 11.01 -9.80 12.07
C LYS A 7 10.94 -8.28 12.18
N VAL A 8 11.18 -7.59 11.08
CA VAL A 8 11.14 -6.12 11.01
C VAL A 8 10.02 -5.72 10.06
N LEU A 9 9.21 -4.75 10.47
CA LEU A 9 8.20 -4.10 9.64
C LEU A 9 8.46 -2.59 9.66
N LEU A 10 8.72 -2.02 8.49
CA LEU A 10 8.80 -0.58 8.33
C LEU A 10 7.38 -0.01 8.15
N LEU A 11 7.01 0.96 9.00
CA LEU A 11 5.81 1.78 8.82
C LEU A 11 6.24 3.19 8.44
N ALA A 12 5.69 3.72 7.35
CA ALA A 12 6.00 5.08 6.90
C ALA A 12 4.77 5.78 6.31
N ASP A 13 4.72 7.10 6.44
CA ASP A 13 3.64 7.95 5.91
C ASP A 13 4.08 8.72 4.65
N ARG A 14 3.14 9.43 4.04
CA ARG A 14 3.32 10.30 2.88
C ARG A 14 4.46 11.29 3.12
N GLY A 15 5.26 11.54 2.07
CA GLY A 15 6.43 12.43 2.15
C GLY A 15 7.74 11.77 2.59
N PHE A 16 7.71 10.54 3.12
CA PHE A 16 8.94 9.81 3.49
C PHE A 16 9.80 9.35 2.29
N GLY A 17 9.23 9.41 1.07
CA GLY A 17 9.89 8.92 -0.14
C GLY A 17 9.96 7.39 -0.16
N TRP A 18 8.92 6.74 -0.68
CA TRP A 18 8.67 5.30 -0.50
C TRP A 18 9.63 4.36 -1.26
N LYS A 19 10.27 4.80 -2.35
CA LYS A 19 11.09 3.94 -3.23
C LYS A 19 12.35 3.37 -2.57
N LYS A 20 13.21 4.24 -2.02
CA LYS A 20 14.49 3.84 -1.43
C LYS A 20 14.27 2.92 -0.22
N PRO A 21 13.35 3.24 0.72
CA PRO A 21 13.01 2.35 1.83
C PRO A 21 12.44 1.02 1.37
N ALA A 22 11.51 0.99 0.40
CA ALA A 22 10.95 -0.27 -0.10
C ALA A 22 12.01 -1.19 -0.73
N ARG A 23 12.94 -0.63 -1.49
CA ARG A 23 14.09 -1.39 -2.03
C ARG A 23 15.02 -1.89 -0.92
N ALA A 24 15.28 -1.06 0.09
CA ALA A 24 16.09 -1.46 1.23
C ALA A 24 15.42 -2.60 2.03
N CYS A 25 14.13 -2.48 2.31
CA CYS A 25 13.34 -3.53 2.95
C CYS A 25 13.38 -4.83 2.15
N ARG A 26 13.14 -4.79 0.83
CA ARG A 26 13.21 -5.97 -0.04
C ARG A 26 14.59 -6.64 -0.01
N ARG A 27 15.68 -5.88 -0.06
CA ARG A 27 17.06 -6.43 0.00
C ARG A 27 17.39 -7.05 1.36
N GLN A 28 16.84 -6.52 2.44
CA GLN A 28 17.11 -6.98 3.80
C GLN A 28 16.12 -8.06 4.29
N GLY A 29 15.09 -8.38 3.49
CA GLY A 29 14.02 -9.30 3.91
C GLY A 29 13.08 -8.71 4.96
N PHE A 30 12.99 -7.37 5.05
CA PHE A 30 12.08 -6.69 5.97
C PHE A 30 10.71 -6.49 5.32
N GLY A 31 9.68 -6.52 6.15
CA GLY A 31 8.35 -6.07 5.78
C GLY A 31 8.30 -4.55 5.61
N CYS A 32 7.39 -4.04 4.79
CA CYS A 32 7.01 -2.63 4.80
C CYS A 32 5.51 -2.43 4.59
N ILE A 33 4.97 -1.37 5.20
CA ILE A 33 3.70 -0.73 4.89
C ILE A 33 3.98 0.76 4.78
N VAL A 34 3.73 1.34 3.61
CA VAL A 34 4.01 2.74 3.34
C VAL A 34 2.77 3.39 2.75
N HIS A 35 2.30 4.46 3.39
CA HIS A 35 1.27 5.31 2.82
C HIS A 35 1.85 6.10 1.65
N ILE A 36 1.31 5.89 0.45
CA ILE A 36 1.77 6.52 -0.78
C ILE A 36 0.79 7.57 -1.27
N GLU A 37 1.27 8.47 -2.12
CA GLU A 37 0.43 9.53 -2.67
C GLU A 37 -0.54 8.98 -3.74
N PRO A 38 -1.77 9.52 -3.82
CA PRO A 38 -2.76 9.12 -4.83
C PRO A 38 -2.28 9.28 -6.28
N LYS A 39 -1.38 10.24 -6.54
CA LYS A 39 -0.83 10.55 -7.87
C LYS A 39 0.32 9.64 -8.31
N VAL A 40 0.63 8.58 -7.55
CA VAL A 40 1.64 7.61 -7.96
C VAL A 40 1.15 6.87 -9.21
N GLN A 41 1.93 6.94 -10.29
CA GLN A 41 1.68 6.15 -11.49
C GLN A 41 1.99 4.68 -11.22
N MET A 42 1.10 3.82 -11.71
CA MET A 42 1.24 2.38 -11.57
C MET A 42 0.73 1.63 -12.80
N ARG A 43 1.14 0.37 -12.89
CA ARG A 43 0.56 -0.64 -13.77
C ARG A 43 0.22 -1.88 -12.94
N VAL A 44 -0.99 -2.38 -13.12
CA VAL A 44 -1.47 -3.66 -12.59
C VAL A 44 -2.28 -4.33 -13.72
N ASP A 45 -2.59 -5.61 -13.59
CA ASP A 45 -3.35 -6.33 -14.63
C ASP A 45 -4.64 -5.56 -15.01
N GLY A 46 -4.83 -5.31 -16.30
CA GLY A 46 -5.95 -4.53 -16.83
C GLY A 46 -5.96 -3.02 -16.57
N PHE A 47 -4.96 -2.43 -15.88
CA PHE A 47 -4.95 -0.99 -15.58
C PHE A 47 -3.56 -0.34 -15.64
N GLN A 48 -3.48 0.85 -16.24
CA GLN A 48 -2.30 1.71 -16.22
C GLN A 48 -2.74 3.17 -16.04
N GLY A 49 -2.27 3.82 -14.98
CA GLY A 49 -2.71 5.18 -14.65
C GLY A 49 -2.25 5.62 -13.27
N ASN A 50 -2.86 6.67 -12.73
CA ASN A 50 -2.61 7.04 -11.33
C ASN A 50 -3.37 6.11 -10.39
N LEU A 51 -2.83 5.91 -9.21
CA LEU A 51 -3.46 5.09 -8.18
C LEU A 51 -4.86 5.60 -7.78
N ALA A 52 -5.08 6.91 -7.78
CA ALA A 52 -6.40 7.50 -7.51
C ALA A 52 -7.46 7.18 -8.58
N ASP A 53 -7.03 6.86 -9.81
CA ASP A 53 -7.94 6.52 -10.91
C ASP A 53 -8.32 5.03 -10.85
N CYS A 54 -7.64 4.24 -10.01
CA CYS A 54 -7.92 2.83 -9.81
C CYS A 54 -9.05 2.65 -8.78
N THR A 55 -10.29 2.58 -9.30
CA THR A 55 -11.47 2.08 -8.58
C THR A 55 -11.76 2.76 -7.22
N VAL A 56 -11.44 4.03 -7.02
CA VAL A 56 -11.63 4.69 -5.72
C VAL A 56 -13.10 5.07 -5.48
N HIS A 57 -13.76 4.40 -4.54
CA HIS A 57 -15.08 4.78 -4.02
C HIS A 57 -15.14 4.56 -2.51
N LYS A 58 -16.11 5.21 -1.84
CA LYS A 58 -16.31 4.98 -0.40
C LYS A 58 -16.54 3.49 -0.15
N ASP A 59 -15.98 3.00 0.95
CA ASP A 59 -16.10 1.63 1.43
C ASP A 59 -15.32 0.57 0.63
N ILE A 60 -14.45 0.99 -0.29
CA ILE A 60 -13.58 0.05 -0.98
C ILE A 60 -12.53 -0.55 -0.04
N SER A 61 -12.20 -1.81 -0.29
CA SER A 61 -10.96 -2.42 0.20
C SER A 61 -10.45 -3.38 -0.87
N SER A 62 -9.61 -2.86 -1.75
CA SER A 62 -9.07 -3.58 -2.91
C SER A 62 -7.59 -3.85 -2.73
N PRO A 63 -7.20 -5.11 -2.47
CA PRO A 63 -5.81 -5.52 -2.59
C PRO A 63 -5.43 -5.69 -4.07
N LEU A 64 -4.42 -4.96 -4.50
CA LEU A 64 -3.79 -5.05 -5.80
C LEU A 64 -2.45 -5.78 -5.65
N LYS A 65 -2.29 -6.89 -6.36
CA LYS A 65 -1.06 -7.69 -6.34
C LYS A 65 -0.11 -7.25 -7.45
N ASP A 66 1.19 -7.42 -7.19
CA ASP A 66 2.24 -7.30 -8.22
C ASP A 66 2.25 -5.96 -8.96
N VAL A 67 1.90 -4.88 -8.26
CA VAL A 67 1.78 -3.53 -8.82
C VAL A 67 3.16 -3.00 -9.18
N ASP A 68 3.34 -2.66 -10.46
CA ASP A 68 4.53 -1.98 -10.98
C ASP A 68 4.37 -0.47 -10.77
N HIS A 69 5.03 0.07 -9.75
CA HIS A 69 5.03 1.51 -9.49
C HIS A 69 6.02 2.21 -10.42
N ARG A 70 5.52 2.63 -11.59
CA ARG A 70 6.31 3.22 -12.67
C ARG A 70 6.73 4.65 -12.38
N GLN A 71 7.95 4.80 -11.90
CA GLN A 71 8.76 6.00 -12.03
C GLN A 71 10.23 5.57 -12.19
N LYS A 72 11.17 6.51 -12.42
CA LYS A 72 12.62 6.22 -12.41
C LYS A 72 12.97 5.35 -11.19
N ASP A 73 13.55 4.18 -11.48
CA ASP A 73 13.81 3.05 -10.56
C ASP A 73 12.53 2.46 -9.92
N GLY A 74 11.63 1.91 -10.73
CA GLY A 74 10.38 1.30 -10.28
C GLY A 74 10.61 0.17 -9.27
N VAL A 75 9.60 -0.09 -8.44
CA VAL A 75 9.57 -1.24 -7.54
C VAL A 75 8.25 -1.96 -7.73
N GLN A 76 8.30 -3.29 -7.83
CA GLN A 76 7.10 -4.12 -7.80
C GLN A 76 6.78 -4.46 -6.36
N GLN A 77 5.58 -4.08 -5.92
CA GLN A 77 5.06 -4.30 -4.55
C GLN A 77 3.54 -4.47 -4.60
N ASN A 78 2.96 -5.05 -3.56
CA ASN A 78 1.50 -5.06 -3.43
C ASN A 78 1.02 -3.65 -3.05
N THR A 79 -0.20 -3.32 -3.44
CA THR A 79 -0.88 -2.09 -3.01
C THR A 79 -2.24 -2.44 -2.42
N VAL A 80 -2.64 -1.75 -1.35
CA VAL A 80 -3.98 -1.82 -0.79
C VAL A 80 -4.62 -0.44 -0.94
N VAL A 81 -5.76 -0.42 -1.61
CA VAL A 81 -6.64 0.76 -1.68
C VAL A 81 -7.77 0.53 -0.70
N GLN A 82 -7.86 1.34 0.35
CA GLN A 82 -8.87 1.16 1.39
C GLN A 82 -9.53 2.48 1.75
N TRP A 83 -10.86 2.49 1.75
CA TRP A 83 -11.65 3.58 2.29
C TRP A 83 -12.54 3.02 3.41
N LEU A 84 -12.18 3.33 4.66
CA LEU A 84 -12.92 2.82 5.81
C LEU A 84 -14.26 3.55 5.97
N ARG A 85 -15.31 2.78 6.32
CA ARG A 85 -16.61 3.29 6.77
C ARG A 85 -16.47 4.05 8.08
N ASN A 86 -17.38 5.00 8.29
CA ASN A 86 -17.60 5.67 9.58
C ASN A 86 -16.38 6.41 10.16
N LEU A 87 -15.39 6.77 9.32
CA LEU A 87 -14.36 7.71 9.74
C LEU A 87 -14.97 9.12 9.88
N PRO A 88 -14.51 9.92 10.86
CA PRO A 88 -14.89 11.33 10.94
C PRO A 88 -14.68 12.03 9.60
N ASN A 89 -15.56 12.95 9.22
CA ASN A 89 -15.53 13.62 7.89
C ASN A 89 -14.16 14.24 7.54
N HIS A 90 -13.38 14.68 8.54
CA HIS A 90 -12.03 15.21 8.37
C HIS A 90 -10.93 14.15 8.14
N ARG A 91 -11.23 12.86 8.33
CA ARG A 91 -10.34 11.70 8.10
C ARG A 91 -10.83 10.77 7.00
N GLY A 92 -11.98 11.05 6.39
CA GLY A 92 -12.64 10.21 5.41
C GLY A 92 -12.00 10.22 4.02
N SER A 93 -10.68 10.20 3.92
CA SER A 93 -9.97 10.05 2.65
C SER A 93 -9.58 8.60 2.39
N CYS A 94 -9.54 8.19 1.13
CA CYS A 94 -9.01 6.88 0.74
C CYS A 94 -7.53 6.73 1.15
N TRP A 95 -7.18 5.57 1.69
CA TRP A 95 -5.82 5.18 2.04
C TRP A 95 -5.22 4.37 0.91
N PHE A 96 -3.98 4.68 0.60
CA PHE A 96 -3.21 4.06 -0.47
C PHE A 96 -1.93 3.48 0.12
N LEU A 97 -1.89 2.19 0.36
CA LEU A 97 -0.79 1.55 1.08
C LEU A 97 0.01 0.66 0.15
N MET A 98 1.28 1.00 -0.09
CA MET A 98 2.23 0.07 -0.69
C MET A 98 2.75 -0.88 0.40
N THR A 99 2.76 -2.18 0.14
CA THR A 99 3.11 -3.18 1.14
C THR A 99 3.86 -4.37 0.53
N SER A 100 4.81 -4.90 1.30
CA SER A 100 5.48 -6.17 0.99
C SER A 100 4.77 -7.37 1.62
N LEU A 101 3.71 -7.13 2.40
CA LEU A 101 2.90 -8.19 2.96
C LEU A 101 2.07 -8.81 1.85
N GLU A 102 1.83 -10.11 1.96
CA GLU A 102 0.85 -10.75 1.08
C GLU A 102 -0.49 -10.06 1.26
N ALA A 103 -1.15 -9.77 0.15
CA ALA A 103 -2.54 -9.36 0.14
C ALA A 103 -3.38 -10.51 0.75
N GLY A 104 -3.57 -10.46 2.07
CA GLY A 104 -4.39 -11.41 2.79
C GLY A 104 -5.84 -11.34 2.30
N ARG A 105 -6.52 -12.49 2.29
CA ARG A 105 -7.97 -12.58 2.09
C ARG A 105 -8.62 -11.64 3.10
N GLN A 106 -9.44 -10.69 2.64
CA GLN A 106 -10.21 -9.81 3.53
C GLN A 106 -10.93 -10.68 4.57
N ARG A 107 -10.62 -10.53 5.85
CA ARG A 107 -11.59 -10.85 6.88
C ARG A 107 -12.55 -9.68 6.90
N SER A 108 -13.78 -9.88 6.42
CA SER A 108 -14.89 -8.96 6.67
C SER A 108 -14.98 -8.74 8.17
N ALA A 109 -14.41 -7.64 8.65
CA ALA A 109 -14.69 -7.15 10.00
C ALA A 109 -16.07 -6.48 9.95
N ILE A 110 -17.12 -7.30 9.79
CA ILE A 110 -18.47 -6.95 10.23
C ILE A 110 -18.52 -7.48 11.66
N GLY A 111 -18.05 -6.67 12.60
CA GLY A 111 -18.42 -6.79 14.00
C GLY A 111 -19.82 -6.21 14.13
N THR A 112 -20.78 -7.08 14.42
CA THR A 112 -22.11 -6.73 14.93
C THR A 112 -22.00 -5.85 16.18
N ALA A 113 -22.70 -4.73 16.15
CA ALA A 113 -23.27 -4.06 17.32
C ALA A 113 -24.57 -3.39 16.87
#